data_AF-A0A2H5A248-F1
#
_entry.id   AF-A0A2H5A248-F1
#
_cell.length_a   1.000
_cell.length_b   1.000
_cell.length_c   1.000
_cell.angle_alpha   90.00
_cell.angle_beta   90.00
_cell.angle_gamma   90.00
#
_symmetry.space_group_name_H-M   'P 1'
#
loop_
_entity.id
_entity.type
_entity.pdbx_description
1 polymer ?
#
loop_
_entity_poly.entity_id
_entity_poly.type
_entity_poly.pdbx_seq_one_letter_code
_entity_poly.pdbx_strand_id
1 'polypeptide(L)'
;MRAVGVTEVLSALPGAVVVLFALLTQLGDFWFTFLACGLLYWLGPWTPKLGRDLTRDRTAMLVALLAVGVALVVSLKGMFALPRPPGAGTATHAELLPAALRGVYESMATGEGFGFPSGHATLSLLVWGGIAWALRVGTRRQRTAVAATIVALIGLSRLVLGVHYLADILAGFVIAGTALALALGTLKTPERVFGLAAVIAVIGLLVSGVSRNSAGALGVAVAGAVVWSRLGETIPEPTRHGVGITALLGVVSVGTFLGVTFGLDPSPVAVTLLAALGTGALLTLPLAGERLAKKY
;
A
#
# COMPACT_ATOMS: atom_id res chain seq x y z
N MET A 1 0.90 -28.43 8.13
CA MET A 1 2.10 -28.56 7.28
C MET A 1 2.24 -27.37 6.32
N ARG A 2 2.40 -26.11 6.79
CA ARG A 2 2.34 -24.92 5.92
C ARG A 2 3.66 -24.44 5.30
N ALA A 3 4.80 -25.00 5.68
CA ALA A 3 6.04 -25.10 4.88
C ALA A 3 7.16 -25.62 5.78
N VAL A 4 7.24 -26.93 6.01
CA VAL A 4 8.44 -27.51 6.66
C VAL A 4 9.57 -27.46 5.62
N GLY A 5 10.71 -26.85 5.94
CA GLY A 5 11.92 -26.86 5.10
C GLY A 5 12.22 -25.61 4.24
N VAL A 6 11.22 -24.82 3.80
CA VAL A 6 11.50 -23.68 2.88
C VAL A 6 12.15 -22.50 3.59
N THR A 7 11.64 -22.13 4.77
CA THR A 7 12.18 -21.02 5.55
C THR A 7 13.55 -21.36 6.15
N GLU A 8 13.77 -22.63 6.52
CA GLU A 8 15.04 -23.13 7.08
C GLU A 8 16.16 -23.16 6.04
N VAL A 9 15.85 -23.52 4.79
CA VAL A 9 16.83 -23.48 3.68
C VAL A 9 17.17 -22.04 3.30
N LEU A 10 16.18 -21.14 3.32
CA LEU A 10 16.38 -19.75 2.92
C LEU A 10 17.02 -18.89 4.03
N SER A 11 16.85 -19.25 5.30
CA SER A 11 17.57 -18.60 6.41
C SER A 11 19.07 -18.96 6.44
N ALA A 12 19.50 -19.96 5.67
CA ALA A 12 20.92 -20.29 5.48
C ALA A 12 21.61 -19.44 4.40
N LEU A 13 20.90 -18.50 3.77
CA LEU A 13 21.50 -17.59 2.80
C LEU A 13 22.54 -16.67 3.46
N PRO A 14 23.56 -16.20 2.72
CA PRO A 14 24.53 -15.26 3.27
C PRO A 14 23.83 -14.01 3.82
N GLY A 15 24.25 -13.53 4.99
CA GLY A 15 23.53 -12.42 5.66
C GLY A 15 23.42 -11.14 4.82
N ALA A 16 24.40 -10.85 3.95
CA ALA A 16 24.31 -9.74 2.99
C ALA A 16 23.12 -9.87 2.02
N VAL A 17 22.77 -11.10 1.62
CA VAL A 17 21.60 -11.39 0.78
C VAL A 17 20.32 -11.12 1.58
N VAL A 18 20.25 -11.56 2.83
CA VAL A 18 19.09 -11.31 3.71
C VAL A 18 18.86 -9.80 3.90
N VAL A 19 19.92 -9.03 4.16
CA VAL A 19 19.87 -7.57 4.27
C VAL A 19 19.35 -6.93 2.97
N LEU A 20 19.84 -7.39 1.80
CA LEU A 20 19.33 -6.92 0.51
C LEU A 20 17.83 -7.20 0.33
N PHE A 21 17.35 -8.37 0.74
CA PHE A 21 15.92 -8.71 0.67
C PHE A 21 15.07 -7.90 1.67
N ALA A 22 15.63 -7.49 2.82
CA ALA A 22 14.97 -6.55 3.73
C ALA A 22 14.80 -5.16 3.12
N LEU A 23 15.73 -4.70 2.29
CA LEU A 23 15.57 -3.47 1.52
C LEU A 23 14.56 -3.65 0.37
N LEU A 24 14.67 -4.75 -0.36
CA LEU A 24 13.79 -5.05 -1.49
C LEU A 24 12.33 -5.14 -1.05
N THR A 25 12.06 -5.75 0.10
CA THR A 25 10.69 -5.94 0.60
C THR A 25 9.96 -4.62 0.81
N GLN A 26 10.67 -3.50 1.00
CA GLN A 26 10.05 -2.19 1.21
C GLN A 26 9.20 -1.75 0.02
N LEU A 27 9.50 -2.23 -1.20
CA LEU A 27 8.67 -1.97 -2.39
C LEU A 27 7.24 -2.52 -2.29
N GLY A 28 7.00 -3.44 -1.34
CA GLY A 28 5.68 -4.00 -1.03
C GLY A 28 5.10 -3.49 0.29
N ASP A 29 5.80 -2.61 1.00
CA ASP A 29 5.32 -2.07 2.27
C ASP A 29 4.25 -0.99 2.04
N PHE A 30 3.41 -0.78 3.04
CA PHE A 30 2.36 0.22 3.02
C PHE A 30 2.92 1.63 2.82
N TRP A 31 4.01 2.01 3.51
CA TRP A 31 4.55 3.38 3.40
C TRP A 31 4.99 3.68 1.96
N PHE A 32 5.67 2.73 1.31
CA PHE A 32 6.20 2.90 -0.04
C PHE A 32 5.08 2.90 -1.06
N THR A 33 4.15 1.96 -0.95
CA THR A 33 3.01 1.88 -1.89
C THR A 33 2.06 3.07 -1.74
N PHE A 34 1.84 3.56 -0.51
CA PHE A 34 1.12 4.81 -0.24
C PHE A 34 1.82 6.01 -0.86
N LEU A 35 3.13 6.16 -0.63
CA LEU A 35 3.92 7.25 -1.21
C LEU A 35 3.91 7.17 -2.74
N ALA A 36 4.10 5.99 -3.33
CA ALA A 36 4.08 5.80 -4.78
C ALA A 36 2.73 6.17 -5.38
N CYS A 37 1.61 5.70 -4.81
CA CYS A 37 0.27 6.06 -5.25
C CYS A 37 0.00 7.57 -5.07
N GLY A 38 0.39 8.16 -3.94
CA GLY A 38 0.21 9.58 -3.65
C GLY A 38 1.03 10.49 -4.58
N LEU A 39 2.30 10.15 -4.82
CA LEU A 39 3.14 10.88 -5.78
C LEU A 39 2.63 10.74 -7.21
N LEU A 40 2.18 9.54 -7.62
CA LEU A 40 1.54 9.38 -8.94
C LEU A 40 0.23 10.18 -9.02
N TYR A 41 -0.54 10.25 -7.95
CA TYR A 41 -1.74 11.06 -7.90
C TYR A 41 -1.45 12.56 -7.97
N TRP A 42 -0.48 13.08 -7.24
CA TRP A 42 -0.17 14.51 -7.22
C TRP A 42 0.66 14.97 -8.42
N LEU A 43 1.67 14.19 -8.80
CA LEU A 43 2.69 14.56 -9.80
C LEU A 43 2.51 13.86 -11.14
N GLY A 44 1.74 12.77 -11.19
CA GLY A 44 1.72 11.80 -12.29
C GLY A 44 1.70 12.44 -13.68
N PRO A 45 0.69 13.24 -14.03
CA PRO A 45 0.59 13.83 -15.37
C PRO A 45 1.80 14.68 -15.78
N TRP A 46 2.56 15.22 -14.82
CA TRP A 46 3.72 16.08 -15.04
C TRP A 46 5.06 15.37 -14.86
N THR A 47 5.07 14.09 -14.48
CA THR A 47 6.32 13.33 -14.42
C THR A 47 6.85 13.06 -15.83
N PRO A 48 8.08 13.50 -16.17
CA PRO A 48 8.66 13.28 -17.48
C PRO A 48 8.68 11.78 -17.81
N LYS A 49 8.25 11.44 -19.04
CA LYS A 49 8.13 10.07 -19.57
C LYS A 49 7.01 9.23 -18.94
N LEU A 50 6.75 9.33 -17.63
CA LEU A 50 5.74 8.54 -16.91
C LEU A 50 4.31 9.08 -17.05
N GLY A 51 4.14 10.40 -17.11
CA GLY A 51 2.82 11.06 -17.10
C GLY A 51 2.01 10.97 -18.39
N ARG A 52 2.57 10.41 -19.46
CA ARG A 52 1.89 10.33 -20.76
C ARG A 52 0.59 9.52 -20.62
N ASP A 53 -0.54 10.17 -20.92
CA ASP A 53 -1.90 9.63 -20.82
C ASP A 53 -2.31 9.13 -19.43
N LEU A 54 -1.62 9.58 -18.38
CA LEU A 54 -1.95 9.27 -17.00
C LEU A 54 -2.99 10.28 -16.51
N THR A 55 -4.27 9.91 -16.61
CA THR A 55 -5.38 10.80 -16.19
C THR A 55 -5.58 10.77 -14.69
N ARG A 56 -6.27 11.78 -14.16
CA ARG A 56 -6.70 11.85 -12.76
C ARG A 56 -7.40 10.56 -12.31
N ASP A 57 -8.36 10.07 -13.08
CA ASP A 57 -9.07 8.82 -12.79
C ASP A 57 -8.15 7.60 -12.69
N ARG A 58 -7.14 7.49 -13.57
CA ARG A 58 -6.20 6.38 -13.51
C ARG A 58 -5.34 6.43 -12.26
N THR A 59 -4.92 7.62 -11.83
CA THR A 59 -4.16 7.77 -10.60
C THR A 59 -5.01 7.58 -9.35
N ALA A 60 -6.27 8.02 -9.38
CA ALA A 60 -7.23 7.77 -8.31
C ALA A 60 -7.56 6.28 -8.19
N MET A 61 -7.63 5.56 -9.32
CA MET A 61 -7.76 4.10 -9.34
C MET A 61 -6.61 3.42 -8.58
N LEU A 62 -5.37 3.93 -8.66
CA LEU A 62 -4.24 3.38 -7.89
C LEU A 62 -4.44 3.56 -6.37
N VAL A 63 -4.93 4.73 -5.96
CA VAL A 63 -5.27 5.00 -4.54
C VAL A 63 -6.44 4.11 -4.10
N ALA A 64 -7.44 3.89 -4.95
CA ALA A 64 -8.56 3.00 -4.67
C ALA A 64 -8.12 1.53 -4.54
N LEU A 65 -7.21 1.06 -5.41
CA LEU A 65 -6.63 -0.29 -5.34
C LEU A 65 -5.80 -0.48 -4.07
N LEU A 66 -5.05 0.56 -3.65
CA LEU A 66 -4.35 0.54 -2.36
C LEU A 66 -5.35 0.41 -1.19
N ALA A 67 -6.45 1.17 -1.21
CA ALA A 67 -7.49 1.08 -0.18
C ALA A 67 -8.14 -0.31 -0.14
N VAL A 68 -8.43 -0.93 -1.30
CA VAL A 68 -8.90 -2.32 -1.39
C VAL A 68 -7.87 -3.28 -0.78
N GLY A 69 -6.60 -3.10 -1.08
CA GLY A 69 -5.52 -3.94 -0.54
C GLY A 69 -5.41 -3.86 0.98
N VAL A 70 -5.46 -2.64 1.54
CA VAL A 70 -5.46 -2.43 2.99
C VAL A 70 -6.70 -3.08 3.62
N ALA A 71 -7.89 -2.84 3.06
CA ALA A 71 -9.14 -3.41 3.57
C ALA A 71 -9.10 -4.95 3.54
N LEU A 72 -8.66 -5.57 2.45
CA LEU A 72 -8.54 -7.02 2.32
C LEU A 72 -7.55 -7.60 3.33
N VAL A 73 -6.34 -7.04 3.43
CA VAL A 73 -5.29 -7.56 4.32
C VAL A 73 -5.74 -7.49 5.77
N VAL A 74 -6.28 -6.35 6.20
CA VAL A 74 -6.71 -6.16 7.59
C VAL A 74 -7.88 -7.08 7.93
N SER A 75 -8.88 -7.15 7.04
CA SER A 75 -10.05 -7.99 7.25
C SER A 75 -9.68 -9.47 7.32
N LEU A 76 -8.92 -9.96 6.34
CA LEU A 76 -8.59 -11.39 6.26
C LEU A 76 -7.63 -11.81 7.38
N LYS A 77 -6.69 -10.96 7.78
CA LYS A 77 -5.84 -11.24 8.95
C LYS A 77 -6.65 -11.36 10.23
N GLY A 78 -7.62 -10.47 10.43
CA GLY A 78 -8.53 -10.52 11.58
C GLY A 78 -9.43 -11.75 11.57
N MET A 79 -9.97 -12.11 10.39
CA MET A 79 -10.86 -13.26 10.22
C MET A 79 -10.16 -14.61 10.42
N PHE A 80 -8.96 -14.77 9.88
CA PHE A 80 -8.26 -16.05 9.90
C PHE A 80 -7.36 -16.24 11.12
N ALA A 81 -6.79 -15.16 11.66
CA ALA A 81 -5.96 -15.19 12.87
C ALA A 81 -4.80 -16.20 12.85
N LEU A 82 -4.25 -16.51 11.67
CA LEU A 82 -3.23 -17.56 11.53
C LEU A 82 -1.84 -17.01 11.91
N PRO A 83 -1.03 -17.74 12.71
CA PRO A 83 0.26 -17.29 13.16
C PRO A 83 1.32 -17.27 12.05
N ARG A 84 2.35 -16.46 12.24
CA ARG A 84 3.56 -16.43 11.41
C ARG A 84 4.48 -17.63 11.68
N PRO A 85 5.53 -17.85 10.86
CA PRO A 85 6.59 -18.79 11.18
C PRO A 85 7.31 -18.44 12.51
N PRO A 86 7.86 -19.44 13.22
CA PRO A 86 8.72 -19.19 14.38
C PRO A 86 9.91 -18.30 14.01
N GLY A 87 10.28 -17.37 14.89
CA GLY A 87 11.40 -16.43 14.63
C GLY A 87 11.05 -15.21 13.77
N ALA A 88 9.81 -15.07 13.29
CA ALA A 88 9.41 -13.91 12.49
C ALA A 88 9.55 -12.55 13.19
N GLY A 89 9.63 -12.53 14.53
CA GLY A 89 9.85 -11.32 15.33
C GLY A 89 11.32 -10.97 15.55
N THR A 90 12.28 -11.77 15.06
CA THR A 90 13.71 -11.56 15.26
C THR A 90 14.41 -11.26 13.94
N ALA A 91 15.12 -10.15 13.86
CA ALA A 91 15.89 -9.79 12.67
C ALA A 91 17.23 -10.54 12.65
N THR A 92 17.34 -11.57 11.82
CA THR A 92 18.61 -12.27 11.61
C THR A 92 19.63 -11.34 10.93
N HIS A 93 20.91 -11.48 11.22
CA HIS A 93 22.00 -10.72 10.57
C HIS A 93 22.05 -9.21 10.87
N ALA A 94 21.36 -8.73 11.91
CA ALA A 94 21.43 -7.34 12.33
C ALA A 94 22.87 -6.92 12.76
N GLU A 95 23.69 -7.87 13.18
CA GLU A 95 25.10 -7.66 13.54
C GLU A 95 25.97 -7.17 12.38
N LEU A 96 25.57 -7.44 11.13
CA LEU A 96 26.28 -6.99 9.93
C LEU A 96 26.13 -5.48 9.67
N LEU A 97 25.17 -4.82 10.33
CA LEU A 97 24.88 -3.41 10.14
C LEU A 97 25.45 -2.54 11.28
N PRO A 98 25.86 -1.30 10.98
CA PRO A 98 26.19 -0.31 12.00
C PRO A 98 25.06 -0.16 13.01
N ALA A 99 25.39 0.06 14.29
CA ALA A 99 24.40 0.17 15.37
C ALA A 99 23.28 1.19 15.06
N ALA A 100 23.62 2.29 14.39
CA ALA A 100 22.66 3.33 13.98
C ALA A 100 21.58 2.84 12.99
N LEU A 101 21.83 1.76 12.23
CA LEU A 101 20.91 1.24 11.21
C LEU A 101 20.13 -0.01 11.67
N ARG A 102 20.46 -0.58 12.82
CA ARG A 102 19.86 -1.84 13.30
C ARG A 102 18.35 -1.73 13.52
N GLY A 103 17.88 -0.65 14.16
CA GLY A 103 16.44 -0.45 14.38
C GLY A 103 15.66 -0.29 13.08
N VAL A 104 16.25 0.38 12.07
CA VAL A 104 15.63 0.47 10.73
C VAL A 104 15.56 -0.92 10.09
N TYR A 105 16.65 -1.68 10.14
CA TYR A 105 16.66 -3.05 9.62
C TYR A 105 15.67 -3.97 10.31
N GLU A 106 15.58 -3.94 11.63
CA GLU A 106 14.62 -4.71 12.42
C GLU A 106 13.18 -4.41 11.98
N SER A 107 12.84 -3.13 11.78
CA SER A 107 11.51 -2.73 11.30
C SER A 107 11.17 -3.26 9.90
N MET A 108 12.19 -3.50 9.06
CA MET A 108 12.03 -3.99 7.69
C MET A 108 12.00 -5.52 7.61
N ALA A 109 12.80 -6.17 8.45
CA ALA A 109 13.09 -7.61 8.39
C ALA A 109 12.13 -8.46 9.23
N THR A 110 11.47 -7.88 10.23
CA THR A 110 10.57 -8.61 11.13
C THR A 110 9.11 -8.50 10.75
N GLY A 111 8.26 -9.27 11.41
CA GLY A 111 6.82 -9.17 11.30
C GLY A 111 6.11 -9.62 12.57
N GLU A 112 5.24 -8.76 13.08
CA GLU A 112 4.38 -9.05 14.22
C GLU A 112 2.95 -9.45 13.80
N GLY A 113 2.19 -10.00 14.74
CA GLY A 113 0.78 -10.38 14.58
C GLY A 113 0.55 -11.52 13.58
N PHE A 114 -0.65 -11.55 13.00
CA PHE A 114 -1.07 -12.63 12.09
C PHE A 114 -0.32 -12.62 10.75
N GLY A 115 -0.01 -13.83 10.27
CA GLY A 115 0.75 -14.09 9.05
C GLY A 115 -0.11 -14.25 7.79
N PHE A 116 -1.34 -14.74 7.90
CA PHE A 116 -2.17 -15.01 6.72
C PHE A 116 -3.26 -13.96 6.50
N PRO A 117 -3.48 -13.48 5.25
CA PRO A 117 -2.60 -13.62 4.09
C PRO A 117 -1.39 -12.66 4.17
N SER A 118 -0.40 -12.84 3.29
CA SER A 118 0.75 -11.94 3.23
C SER A 118 0.35 -10.55 2.73
N GLY A 119 0.49 -9.53 3.58
CA GLY A 119 0.14 -8.15 3.24
C GLY A 119 1.01 -7.58 2.12
N HIS A 120 2.31 -7.86 2.16
CA HIS A 120 3.25 -7.43 1.12
C HIS A 120 2.91 -8.05 -0.25
N ALA A 121 2.56 -9.34 -0.29
CA ALA A 121 2.15 -10.00 -1.53
C ALA A 121 0.86 -9.38 -2.09
N THR A 122 -0.13 -9.14 -1.22
CA THR A 122 -1.42 -8.56 -1.63
C THR A 122 -1.28 -7.11 -2.12
N LEU A 123 -0.62 -6.25 -1.34
CA LEU A 123 -0.43 -4.83 -1.67
C LEU A 123 0.43 -4.65 -2.92
N SER A 124 1.55 -5.38 -3.00
CA SER A 124 2.44 -5.28 -4.16
C SER A 124 1.74 -5.66 -5.46
N LEU A 125 0.98 -6.75 -5.51
CA LEU A 125 0.28 -7.14 -6.74
C LEU A 125 -0.80 -6.11 -7.12
N LEU A 126 -1.59 -5.61 -6.17
CA LEU A 126 -2.61 -4.60 -6.44
C LEU A 126 -1.99 -3.28 -6.95
N VAL A 127 -0.95 -2.80 -6.29
CA VAL A 127 -0.33 -1.50 -6.60
C VAL A 127 0.54 -1.59 -7.85
N TRP A 128 1.50 -2.52 -7.93
CA TRP A 128 2.38 -2.64 -9.11
C TRP A 128 1.61 -3.15 -10.34
N GLY A 129 0.64 -4.04 -10.16
CA GLY A 129 -0.27 -4.44 -11.24
C GLY A 129 -1.14 -3.27 -11.71
N GLY A 130 -1.66 -2.46 -10.79
CA GLY A 130 -2.35 -1.22 -11.08
C GLY A 130 -1.48 -0.22 -11.83
N ILE A 131 -0.23 -0.02 -11.41
CA ILE A 131 0.74 0.87 -12.07
C ILE A 131 1.02 0.40 -13.50
N ALA A 132 1.22 -0.90 -13.72
CA ALA A 132 1.40 -1.45 -15.05
C ALA A 132 0.19 -1.22 -15.97
N TRP A 133 -1.02 -1.22 -15.40
CA TRP A 133 -2.26 -0.87 -16.10
C TRP A 133 -2.39 0.64 -16.36
N ALA A 134 -2.03 1.49 -15.40
CA ALA A 134 -2.22 2.92 -15.47
C ALA A 134 -1.24 3.59 -16.45
N LEU A 135 0.03 3.21 -16.38
CA LEU A 135 1.10 3.76 -17.21
C LEU A 135 0.96 3.34 -18.68
N ARG A 136 1.50 4.18 -19.57
CA ARG A 136 1.58 3.93 -21.02
C ARG A 136 3.02 3.90 -21.55
N VAL A 137 4.01 3.90 -20.67
CA VAL A 137 5.43 3.78 -21.04
C VAL A 137 5.72 2.38 -21.56
N GLY A 138 6.35 2.29 -22.74
CA GLY A 138 6.70 1.02 -23.38
C GLY A 138 5.49 0.18 -23.79
N THR A 139 5.72 -1.11 -24.05
CA THR A 139 4.65 -2.05 -24.42
C THR A 139 3.90 -2.58 -23.18
N ARG A 140 2.65 -3.02 -23.36
CA ARG A 140 1.88 -3.68 -22.29
C ARG A 140 2.62 -4.89 -21.72
N ARG A 141 3.26 -5.70 -22.58
CA ARG A 141 4.04 -6.87 -22.17
C ARG A 141 5.22 -6.48 -21.27
N GLN A 142 5.98 -5.45 -21.63
CA GLN A 142 7.10 -4.97 -20.82
C GLN A 142 6.63 -4.48 -19.44
N ARG A 143 5.58 -3.67 -19.37
CA ARG A 143 5.07 -3.18 -18.08
C ARG A 143 4.57 -4.31 -17.19
N THR A 144 3.82 -5.26 -17.75
CA THR A 144 3.35 -6.43 -17.01
C THR A 144 4.51 -7.30 -16.54
N ALA A 145 5.53 -7.52 -17.38
CA ALA A 145 6.72 -8.28 -16.98
C ALA A 145 7.47 -7.60 -15.82
N VAL A 146 7.71 -6.29 -15.90
CA VAL A 146 8.36 -5.52 -14.82
C VAL A 146 7.57 -5.62 -13.51
N ALA A 147 6.26 -5.39 -13.56
CA ALA A 147 5.42 -5.50 -12.37
C ALA A 147 5.41 -6.93 -11.80
N ALA A 148 5.30 -7.95 -12.65
CA ALA A 148 5.34 -9.35 -12.21
C ALA A 148 6.67 -9.71 -11.56
N THR A 149 7.80 -9.25 -12.12
CA THR A 149 9.13 -9.44 -11.54
C THR A 149 9.23 -8.78 -10.16
N ILE A 150 8.82 -7.51 -10.03
CA ILE A 150 8.85 -6.80 -8.73
C ILE A 150 7.99 -7.54 -7.70
N VAL A 151 6.76 -7.92 -8.06
CA VAL A 151 5.84 -8.64 -7.17
C VAL A 151 6.40 -10.01 -6.76
N ALA A 152 7.00 -10.76 -7.69
CA ALA A 152 7.62 -12.04 -7.39
C ALA A 152 8.81 -11.89 -6.44
N LEU A 153 9.65 -10.86 -6.65
CA LEU A 153 10.79 -10.56 -5.77
C LEU A 153 10.33 -10.16 -4.36
N ILE A 154 9.25 -9.38 -4.24
CA ILE A 154 8.63 -9.04 -2.95
C ILE A 154 8.03 -10.29 -2.28
N GLY A 155 7.40 -11.19 -3.03
CA GLY A 155 6.94 -12.47 -2.46
C GLY A 155 8.11 -13.29 -1.93
N LEU A 156 9.18 -13.41 -2.72
CA LEU A 156 10.40 -14.13 -2.35
C LEU A 156 11.08 -13.50 -1.11
N SER A 157 11.14 -12.17 -1.01
CA SER A 157 11.71 -11.51 0.15
C SER A 157 11.03 -11.94 1.45
N ARG A 158 9.71 -12.17 1.45
CA ARG A 158 8.99 -12.61 2.65
C ARG A 158 9.33 -14.04 3.06
N LEU A 159 9.74 -14.89 2.12
CA LEU A 159 10.25 -16.23 2.42
C LEU A 159 11.68 -16.16 2.96
N VAL A 160 12.54 -15.36 2.32
CA VAL A 160 13.94 -15.17 2.73
C VAL A 160 14.03 -14.60 4.14
N LEU A 161 13.16 -13.64 4.48
CA LEU A 161 13.09 -13.06 5.82
C LEU A 161 12.41 -13.98 6.85
N GLY A 162 11.85 -15.13 6.44
CA GLY A 162 11.22 -16.08 7.36
C GLY A 162 9.93 -15.57 8.02
N VAL A 163 9.31 -14.52 7.51
CA VAL A 163 8.16 -13.85 8.15
C VAL A 163 6.79 -14.33 7.65
N HIS A 164 6.77 -15.15 6.59
CA HIS A 164 5.55 -15.75 6.01
C HIS A 164 5.82 -17.15 5.49
N TYR A 165 4.78 -17.98 5.48
CA TYR A 165 4.76 -19.23 4.74
C TYR A 165 4.51 -18.99 3.25
N LEU A 166 4.94 -19.91 2.39
CA LEU A 166 4.64 -19.86 0.94
C LEU A 166 3.14 -19.78 0.67
N ALA A 167 2.34 -20.53 1.44
CA ALA A 167 0.88 -20.49 1.33
C ALA A 167 0.29 -19.09 1.59
N ASP A 168 0.86 -18.31 2.52
CA ASP A 168 0.40 -16.95 2.83
C ASP A 168 0.63 -16.01 1.65
N ILE A 169 1.74 -16.19 0.94
CA ILE A 169 2.14 -15.39 -0.23
C ILE A 169 1.29 -15.75 -1.44
N LEU A 170 1.14 -17.05 -1.74
CA LEU A 170 0.31 -17.51 -2.85
C LEU A 170 -1.15 -17.10 -2.67
N ALA A 171 -1.69 -17.24 -1.45
CA ALA A 171 -3.03 -16.75 -1.14
C ALA A 171 -3.13 -15.22 -1.35
N GLY A 172 -2.13 -14.46 -0.90
CA GLY A 172 -2.06 -13.01 -1.14
C GLY A 172 -2.12 -12.66 -2.63
N PHE A 173 -1.37 -13.38 -3.48
CA PHE A 173 -1.41 -13.18 -4.93
C PHE A 173 -2.76 -13.54 -5.56
N VAL A 174 -3.39 -14.64 -5.14
CA VAL A 174 -4.72 -15.03 -5.65
C VAL A 174 -5.78 -14.01 -5.25
N ILE A 175 -5.78 -13.58 -3.98
CA ILE A 175 -6.71 -12.57 -3.45
C ILE A 175 -6.55 -11.25 -4.20
N ALA A 176 -5.32 -10.74 -4.28
CA ALA A 176 -5.03 -9.49 -4.96
C ALA A 176 -5.31 -9.57 -6.46
N GLY A 177 -5.01 -10.70 -7.12
CA GLY A 177 -5.24 -10.88 -8.56
C GLY A 177 -6.72 -10.88 -8.88
N THR A 178 -7.52 -11.54 -8.04
CA THR A 178 -8.98 -11.54 -8.13
C THR A 178 -9.54 -10.13 -7.94
N ALA A 179 -9.07 -9.41 -6.91
CA ALA A 179 -9.50 -8.04 -6.64
C ALA A 179 -9.09 -7.07 -7.76
N LEU A 180 -7.88 -7.19 -8.31
CA LEU A 180 -7.39 -6.39 -9.43
C LEU A 180 -8.21 -6.66 -10.70
N ALA A 181 -8.50 -7.93 -11.00
CA ALA A 181 -9.33 -8.32 -12.13
C ALA A 181 -10.76 -7.78 -12.00
N LEU A 182 -11.35 -7.85 -10.79
CA LEU A 182 -12.66 -7.28 -10.51
C LEU A 182 -12.65 -5.75 -10.67
N ALA A 183 -11.66 -5.07 -10.09
CA ALA A 183 -11.53 -3.63 -10.13
C ALA A 183 -11.37 -3.09 -11.56
N LEU A 184 -10.46 -3.68 -12.36
CA LEU A 184 -10.15 -3.19 -13.70
C LEU A 184 -11.06 -3.77 -14.79
N GLY A 185 -11.61 -4.97 -14.59
CA GLY A 185 -12.44 -5.68 -15.56
C GLY A 185 -13.94 -5.40 -15.41
N THR A 186 -14.43 -5.24 -14.18
CA THR A 186 -15.87 -5.12 -13.90
C THR A 186 -16.24 -3.74 -13.36
N LEU A 187 -15.56 -3.27 -12.29
CA LEU A 187 -15.91 -2.01 -11.64
C LEU A 187 -15.52 -0.80 -12.48
N LYS A 188 -14.28 -0.82 -13.03
CA LYS A 188 -13.69 0.12 -14.00
C LYS A 188 -13.55 1.58 -13.57
N THR A 189 -14.28 2.03 -12.55
CA THR A 189 -14.23 3.42 -12.05
C THR A 189 -13.66 3.49 -10.64
N PRO A 190 -12.90 4.54 -10.27
CA PRO A 190 -12.35 4.65 -8.93
C PRO A 190 -13.44 4.71 -7.86
N GLU A 191 -14.58 5.34 -8.15
CA GLU A 191 -15.74 5.42 -7.26
C GLU A 191 -16.21 4.03 -6.81
N ARG A 192 -16.42 3.12 -7.76
CA ARG A 192 -16.86 1.75 -7.47
C ARG A 192 -15.80 0.94 -6.72
N VAL A 193 -14.53 1.17 -7.02
CA VAL A 193 -13.41 0.47 -6.36
C VAL A 193 -13.19 0.98 -4.93
N PHE A 194 -13.35 2.28 -4.68
CA PHE A 194 -13.42 2.80 -3.32
C PHE A 194 -14.66 2.29 -2.58
N GLY A 195 -15.81 2.22 -3.24
CA GLY A 195 -17.01 1.59 -2.69
C GLY A 195 -16.78 0.14 -2.27
N LEU A 196 -16.10 -0.65 -3.11
CA LEU A 196 -15.67 -2.01 -2.77
C LEU A 196 -14.75 -2.03 -1.55
N ALA A 197 -13.75 -1.15 -1.48
CA ALA A 197 -12.86 -1.05 -0.32
C ALA A 197 -13.66 -0.78 0.97
N ALA A 198 -14.62 0.15 0.92
CA ALA A 198 -15.44 0.52 2.07
C ALA A 198 -16.31 -0.66 2.53
N VAL A 199 -16.95 -1.39 1.60
CA VAL A 199 -17.72 -2.59 1.91
C VAL A 199 -16.84 -3.66 2.57
N ILE A 200 -15.66 -3.94 2.02
CA ILE A 200 -14.72 -4.91 2.58
C ILE A 200 -14.30 -4.47 4.00
N ALA A 201 -13.96 -3.20 4.20
CA ALA A 201 -13.53 -2.70 5.50
C ALA A 201 -14.64 -2.76 6.55
N VAL A 202 -15.89 -2.46 6.18
CA VAL A 202 -17.06 -2.59 7.07
C VAL A 202 -17.28 -4.05 7.44
N ILE A 203 -17.32 -4.97 6.47
CA ILE A 203 -17.47 -6.40 6.73
C ILE A 203 -16.32 -6.91 7.62
N GLY A 204 -15.09 -6.51 7.31
CA GLY A 204 -13.91 -6.86 8.08
C GLY A 204 -13.99 -6.41 9.54
N LEU A 205 -14.43 -5.17 9.78
CA LEU A 205 -14.65 -4.63 11.12
C LEU A 205 -15.74 -5.43 11.87
N LEU A 206 -16.85 -5.74 11.21
CA LEU A 206 -17.95 -6.48 11.81
C LEU A 206 -17.56 -7.91 12.18
N VAL A 207 -16.76 -8.58 11.35
CA VAL A 207 -16.34 -9.97 11.58
C VAL A 207 -15.16 -10.06 12.54
N SER A 208 -14.18 -9.15 12.44
CA SER A 208 -12.91 -9.24 13.18
C SER A 208 -12.88 -8.39 14.45
N GLY A 209 -13.90 -7.55 14.67
CA GLY A 209 -13.95 -6.61 15.77
C GLY A 209 -13.13 -5.32 15.58
N VAL A 210 -13.25 -4.43 16.55
CA VAL A 210 -12.59 -3.12 16.55
C VAL A 210 -11.14 -3.27 17.02
N SER A 211 -10.21 -2.92 16.13
CA SER A 211 -8.78 -2.82 16.40
C SER A 211 -8.26 -1.53 15.74
N ARG A 212 -7.05 -1.09 16.10
CA ARG A 212 -6.42 0.07 15.41
C ARG A 212 -6.30 -0.15 13.90
N ASN A 213 -5.99 -1.38 13.49
CA ASN A 213 -5.85 -1.72 12.07
C ASN A 213 -7.20 -1.69 11.33
N SER A 214 -8.25 -2.31 11.90
CA SER A 214 -9.58 -2.30 11.29
C SER A 214 -10.21 -0.90 11.29
N ALA A 215 -9.96 -0.10 12.33
CA ALA A 215 -10.31 1.31 12.37
C ALA A 215 -9.61 2.15 11.29
N GLY A 216 -8.29 1.99 11.14
CA GLY A 216 -7.52 2.69 10.10
C GLY A 216 -7.96 2.30 8.69
N ALA A 217 -8.16 1.00 8.43
CA ALA A 217 -8.67 0.51 7.15
C ALA A 217 -10.06 1.07 6.82
N LEU A 218 -10.95 1.13 7.82
CA LEU A 218 -12.27 1.76 7.66
C LEU A 218 -12.15 3.24 7.32
N GLY A 219 -11.32 3.99 8.05
CA GLY A 219 -11.09 5.41 7.82
C GLY A 219 -10.60 5.69 6.40
N VAL A 220 -9.58 4.96 5.93
CA VAL A 220 -9.07 5.07 4.55
C VAL A 220 -10.16 4.75 3.54
N ALA A 221 -10.83 3.61 3.69
CA ALA A 221 -11.76 3.13 2.68
C ALA A 221 -13.03 3.97 2.57
N VAL A 222 -13.64 4.34 3.72
CA VAL A 222 -14.87 5.15 3.75
C VAL A 222 -14.58 6.58 3.30
N ALA A 223 -13.49 7.20 3.75
CA ALA A 223 -13.14 8.54 3.29
C ALA A 223 -12.85 8.57 1.80
N GLY A 224 -12.13 7.57 1.27
CA GLY A 224 -11.90 7.43 -0.17
C GLY A 224 -13.22 7.37 -0.96
N ALA A 225 -14.17 6.54 -0.51
CA ALA A 225 -15.48 6.40 -1.15
C ALA A 225 -16.31 7.69 -1.08
N VAL A 226 -16.39 8.32 0.08
CA VAL A 226 -17.16 9.56 0.28
C VAL A 226 -16.54 10.72 -0.50
N VAL A 227 -15.24 10.93 -0.38
CA VAL A 227 -14.56 12.05 -1.05
C VAL A 227 -14.62 11.89 -2.56
N TRP A 228 -14.35 10.69 -3.08
CA TRP A 228 -14.36 10.47 -4.52
C TRP A 228 -15.76 10.57 -5.12
N SER A 229 -16.79 10.01 -4.47
CA SER A 229 -18.18 10.12 -4.96
C SER A 229 -18.72 11.55 -4.92
N ARG A 230 -18.27 12.39 -3.99
CA ARG A 230 -18.75 13.77 -3.83
C ARG A 230 -17.96 14.80 -4.62
N LEU A 231 -16.65 14.59 -4.74
CA LEU A 231 -15.72 15.59 -5.25
C LEU A 231 -14.91 15.11 -6.45
N GLY A 232 -14.94 13.82 -6.81
CA GLY A 232 -14.12 13.24 -7.88
C GLY A 232 -14.17 14.02 -9.18
N GLU A 233 -15.37 14.35 -9.66
CA GLU A 233 -15.57 15.12 -10.90
C GLU A 233 -15.10 16.58 -10.80
N THR A 234 -15.04 17.13 -9.58
CA THR A 234 -14.59 18.52 -9.35
C THR A 234 -13.08 18.64 -9.25
N ILE A 235 -12.37 17.52 -8.99
CA ILE A 235 -10.91 17.52 -8.80
C ILE A 235 -10.25 17.76 -10.16
N PRO A 236 -9.54 18.88 -10.35
CA PRO A 236 -9.01 19.27 -11.64
C PRO A 236 -7.85 18.37 -12.09
N GLU A 237 -7.67 18.32 -13.41
CA GLU A 237 -6.39 17.91 -13.98
C GLU A 237 -5.31 18.93 -13.58
N PRO A 238 -4.10 18.46 -13.22
CA PRO A 238 -3.11 19.32 -12.59
C PRO A 238 -2.50 20.31 -13.60
N THR A 239 -2.22 21.54 -13.15
CA THR A 239 -1.40 22.54 -13.83
C THR A 239 0.03 22.52 -13.29
N ARG A 240 1.00 23.03 -14.06
CA ARG A 240 2.42 23.03 -13.66
C ARG A 240 2.66 23.66 -12.27
N HIS A 241 2.00 24.78 -11.99
CA HIS A 241 2.13 25.48 -10.71
C HIS A 241 1.31 24.80 -9.60
N GLY A 242 0.12 24.30 -9.91
CA GLY A 242 -0.72 23.58 -8.94
C GLY A 242 -0.08 22.30 -8.41
N VAL A 243 0.62 21.54 -9.26
CA VAL A 243 1.37 20.33 -8.85
C VAL A 243 2.40 20.64 -7.78
N GLY A 244 3.21 21.69 -7.97
CA GLY A 244 4.25 22.05 -7.01
C GLY A 244 3.66 22.35 -5.63
N ILE A 245 2.57 23.12 -5.60
CA ILE A 245 1.86 23.47 -4.36
C ILE A 245 1.20 22.24 -3.74
N THR A 246 0.49 21.42 -4.53
CA THR A 246 -0.14 20.18 -4.07
C THR A 246 0.86 19.21 -3.47
N ALA A 247 2.02 19.03 -4.10
CA ALA A 247 3.06 18.15 -3.60
C ALA A 247 3.67 18.64 -2.28
N LEU A 248 3.94 19.94 -2.17
CA LEU A 248 4.43 20.55 -0.94
C LEU A 248 3.44 20.37 0.21
N LEU A 249 2.17 20.72 -0.01
CA LEU A 249 1.11 20.53 0.98
C LEU A 249 0.93 19.05 1.34
N GLY A 250 1.08 18.16 0.35
CA GLY A 250 1.02 16.71 0.52
C GLY A 250 2.13 16.17 1.44
N VAL A 251 3.38 16.56 1.22
CA VAL A 251 4.51 16.16 2.06
C VAL A 251 4.31 16.64 3.50
N VAL A 252 3.89 17.89 3.69
CA VAL A 252 3.60 18.44 5.02
C VAL A 252 2.46 17.66 5.69
N SER A 253 1.35 17.45 4.99
CA SER A 253 0.18 16.76 5.54
C SER A 253 0.48 15.31 5.94
N VAL A 254 1.20 14.57 5.10
CA VAL A 254 1.61 13.20 5.39
C VAL A 254 2.61 13.16 6.54
N GLY A 255 3.60 14.06 6.57
CA GLY A 255 4.56 14.17 7.66
C GLY A 255 3.89 14.46 9.01
N THR A 256 2.96 15.41 9.05
CA THR A 256 2.16 15.72 10.24
C THR A 256 1.30 14.53 10.67
N PHE A 257 0.61 13.89 9.72
CA PHE A 257 -0.22 12.73 10.00
C PHE A 257 0.59 11.59 10.63
N LEU A 258 1.73 11.22 10.03
CA LEU A 258 2.60 10.16 10.57
C LEU A 258 3.15 10.53 11.94
N GLY A 259 3.59 11.78 12.15
CA GLY A 259 4.08 12.25 13.45
C GLY A 259 3.03 12.14 14.56
N VAL A 260 1.78 12.48 14.27
CA VAL A 260 0.65 12.38 15.23
C VAL A 260 0.32 10.92 15.53
N THR A 261 0.19 10.07 14.50
CA THR A 261 -0.20 8.67 14.69
C THR A 261 0.85 7.85 15.44
N PHE A 262 2.13 8.05 15.12
CA PHE A 262 3.21 7.31 15.78
C PHE A 262 3.63 7.92 17.13
N GLY A 263 3.38 9.21 17.36
CA GLY A 263 3.78 9.90 18.59
C GLY A 263 2.80 9.78 19.76
N LEU A 264 1.51 9.49 19.50
CA LEU A 264 0.44 9.66 20.50
C LEU A 264 -0.37 8.39 20.84
N ASP A 265 0.03 7.23 20.30
CA ASP A 265 -0.65 5.94 20.43
C ASP A 265 -2.20 6.03 20.45
N PRO A 266 -2.83 6.60 19.42
CA PRO A 266 -4.23 7.02 19.45
C PRO A 266 -5.21 5.84 19.61
N SER A 267 -6.38 6.13 20.20
CA SER A 267 -7.49 5.17 20.29
C SER A 267 -7.99 4.75 18.89
N PRO A 268 -8.65 3.57 18.74
CA PRO A 268 -9.17 3.15 17.45
C PRO A 268 -10.08 4.19 16.78
N VAL A 269 -10.94 4.87 17.55
CA VAL A 269 -11.80 5.95 17.02
C VAL A 269 -10.97 7.11 16.47
N ALA A 270 -9.93 7.54 17.20
CA ALA A 270 -9.02 8.57 16.73
C ALA A 270 -8.25 8.12 15.48
N VAL A 271 -7.83 6.86 15.39
CA VAL A 271 -7.19 6.28 14.19
C VAL A 271 -8.13 6.35 12.98
N THR A 272 -9.42 6.01 13.14
CA THR A 272 -10.40 6.13 12.04
C THR A 272 -10.49 7.57 11.53
N LEU A 273 -10.61 8.54 12.44
CA LEU A 273 -10.73 9.96 12.09
C LEU A 273 -9.45 10.48 11.41
N LEU A 274 -8.28 10.16 11.97
CA LEU A 274 -7.00 10.55 11.40
C LEU A 274 -6.84 9.95 10.00
N ALA A 275 -7.10 8.65 9.83
CA ALA A 275 -6.96 7.97 8.54
C ALA A 275 -7.94 8.53 7.49
N ALA A 276 -9.16 8.87 7.92
CA ALA A 276 -10.16 9.53 7.08
C ALA A 276 -9.71 10.93 6.65
N LEU A 277 -9.18 11.74 7.59
CA LEU A 277 -8.63 13.07 7.30
C LEU A 277 -7.42 12.99 6.37
N GLY A 278 -6.50 12.05 6.61
CA GLY A 278 -5.32 11.83 5.77
C GLY A 278 -5.69 11.44 4.35
N THR A 279 -6.66 10.53 4.18
CA THR A 279 -7.15 10.11 2.87
C THR A 279 -7.93 11.21 2.16
N GLY A 280 -8.76 11.95 2.91
CA GLY A 280 -9.49 13.10 2.37
C GLY A 280 -8.56 14.21 1.91
N ALA A 281 -7.52 14.53 2.70
CA ALA A 281 -6.47 15.46 2.31
C ALA A 281 -5.74 14.96 1.06
N LEU A 282 -5.25 13.72 1.05
CA LEU A 282 -4.59 13.11 -0.11
C LEU A 282 -5.36 13.35 -1.41
N LEU A 283 -6.67 13.08 -1.39
CA LEU A 283 -7.54 13.19 -2.56
C LEU A 283 -7.92 14.63 -2.93
N THR A 284 -8.11 15.52 -1.95
CA THR A 284 -8.60 16.89 -2.18
C THR A 284 -7.51 17.95 -2.31
N LEU A 285 -6.26 17.65 -1.94
CA LEU A 285 -5.12 18.57 -2.07
C LEU A 285 -4.92 19.17 -3.47
N PRO A 286 -5.21 18.48 -4.59
CA PRO A 286 -5.21 19.11 -5.91
C PRO A 286 -6.17 20.29 -6.04
N LEU A 287 -7.35 20.26 -5.38
CA LEU A 287 -8.28 21.40 -5.38
C LEU A 287 -7.67 22.63 -4.72
N ALA A 288 -6.99 22.43 -3.59
CA ALA A 288 -6.31 23.51 -2.87
C ALA A 288 -5.12 24.04 -3.67
N GLY A 289 -4.29 23.15 -4.22
CA GLY A 289 -3.13 23.51 -5.02
C GLY A 289 -3.50 24.33 -6.26
N GLU A 290 -4.52 23.91 -7.01
CA GLU A 290 -4.97 24.67 -8.18
C GLU A 290 -5.62 26.01 -7.82
N ARG A 291 -6.38 26.08 -6.72
CA ARG A 291 -6.95 27.36 -6.25
C ARG A 291 -5.88 28.35 -5.83
N LEU A 292 -4.81 27.87 -5.19
CA LEU A 292 -3.68 28.70 -4.79
C LEU A 292 -2.83 29.10 -6.01
N ALA A 293 -2.61 28.19 -6.95
CA ALA A 293 -1.88 28.47 -8.19
C ALA A 293 -2.55 29.58 -9.02
N LYS A 294 -3.88 29.69 -9.02
CA LYS A 294 -4.60 30.79 -9.69
C LYS A 294 -4.37 32.18 -9.10
N LYS A 295 -3.79 32.28 -7.90
CA LYS A 295 -3.50 33.56 -7.23
C LYS A 295 -2.12 34.11 -7.56
N TYR A 296 -1.30 33.36 -8.28
CA TYR A 296 0.07 33.69 -8.68
C TYR A 296 0.24 33.50 -10.19
#